data_AF-A0A1Q7UE15-F1
#
_entry.id   AF-A0A1Q7UE15-F1
#
_cell.length_a   1.000
_cell.length_b   1.000
_cell.length_c   1.000
_cell.angle_alpha   90.00
_cell.angle_beta   90.00
_cell.angle_gamma   90.00
#
_symmetry.space_group_name_H-M   'P 1'
#
loop_
_entity.id
_entity.type
_entity.pdbx_description
1 polymer ?
#
loop_
_entity_poly.entity_id
_entity_poly.type
_entity_poly.pdbx_seq_one_letter_code
_entity_poly.pdbx_strand_id
1 'polypeptide(L)'
;MAYQRNGLAQVKETRHISNTILRLTICGDEATATVLQQWYRTQMMAGKLRRVDTNAVQDEQWVKTPDGWKRGIINEVKNGAAFVDGKRVDTNKPYDTEAPAYDPYDPHPKRPVAEALLPIITEKGIESALQSYRTLKQSSDYYVSEDQLNALGYRLLGMKKVKEAIEIFKLNVEAYPHSANVYDSLGEAYTINGDKELAIRNYQRAVELNPQNTSAIETLKKLRAQ
;
A
#
# COMPACT_ATOMS: atom_id res chain seq x y z
N MET A 1 6.74 -5.30 -12.35
CA MET A 1 5.94 -5.90 -13.44
C MET A 1 4.66 -6.61 -12.98
N ALA A 2 4.67 -7.47 -11.93
CA ALA A 2 3.45 -8.17 -11.46
C ALA A 2 2.39 -7.22 -10.82
N TYR A 3 2.82 -6.24 -10.02
CA TYR A 3 1.92 -5.28 -9.37
C TYR A 3 1.16 -4.38 -10.37
N GLN A 4 1.81 -3.93 -11.44
CA GLN A 4 1.18 -3.11 -12.49
C GLN A 4 0.12 -3.88 -13.30
N ARG A 5 0.29 -5.19 -13.53
CA ARG A 5 -0.71 -6.00 -14.26
C ARG A 5 -1.96 -6.27 -13.43
N ASN A 6 -1.82 -6.58 -12.13
CA ASN A 6 -2.98 -6.77 -11.24
C ASN A 6 -3.73 -5.47 -10.96
N GLY A 7 -3.03 -4.32 -10.94
CA GLY A 7 -3.65 -3.01 -10.75
C GLY A 7 -4.65 -2.63 -11.84
N LEU A 8 -4.40 -3.01 -13.10
CA LEU A 8 -5.28 -2.70 -14.23
C LEU A 8 -6.63 -3.45 -14.15
N ALA A 9 -6.65 -4.67 -13.62
CA ALA A 9 -7.89 -5.43 -13.41
C ALA A 9 -8.83 -4.80 -12.37
N GLN A 10 -8.31 -3.90 -11.52
CA GLN A 10 -9.07 -3.22 -10.47
C GLN A 10 -9.56 -1.82 -10.89
N VAL A 11 -9.24 -1.39 -12.10
CA VAL A 11 -9.69 -0.10 -12.67
C VAL A 11 -11.17 -0.18 -13.01
N LYS A 12 -11.94 0.77 -12.48
CA LYS A 12 -13.39 0.91 -12.74
C LYS A 12 -13.68 1.92 -13.84
N GLU A 13 -12.95 3.03 -13.85
CA GLU A 13 -13.13 4.11 -14.82
C GLU A 13 -11.79 4.82 -15.02
N THR A 14 -11.52 5.26 -16.25
CA THR A 14 -10.35 6.08 -16.59
C THR A 14 -10.83 7.31 -17.36
N ARG A 15 -10.29 8.48 -17.03
CA ARG A 15 -10.59 9.75 -17.68
C ARG A 15 -9.31 10.53 -17.94
N HIS A 16 -9.11 10.89 -19.19
CA HIS A 16 -8.05 11.81 -19.60
C HIS A 16 -8.47 13.24 -19.27
N ILE A 17 -7.61 14.02 -18.60
CA ILE A 17 -7.94 15.39 -18.15
C ILE A 17 -7.27 16.46 -19.02
N SER A 18 -6.02 16.25 -19.44
CA SER A 18 -5.30 17.29 -20.19
C SER A 18 -4.08 16.75 -20.94
N ASN A 19 -3.76 17.45 -22.03
CA ASN A 19 -2.45 17.43 -22.68
C ASN A 19 -1.93 18.87 -22.71
N THR A 20 -0.70 19.06 -22.21
CA THR A 20 -0.04 20.36 -22.19
C THR A 20 1.28 20.25 -22.96
N ILE A 21 1.44 21.07 -24.00
CA ILE A 21 2.71 21.16 -24.73
C ILE A 21 3.69 21.96 -23.86
N LEU A 22 4.74 21.30 -23.37
CA LEU A 22 5.81 21.91 -22.56
C LEU A 22 6.90 22.54 -23.43
N ARG A 23 7.17 21.93 -24.58
CA ARG A 23 8.13 22.40 -25.57
C ARG A 23 7.63 22.03 -26.96
N LEU A 24 7.84 22.91 -27.93
CA LEU A 24 7.52 22.68 -29.32
C LEU A 24 8.64 23.22 -30.20
N THR A 25 9.16 22.37 -31.07
CA THR A 25 10.10 22.73 -32.13
C THR A 25 9.46 22.36 -33.46
N ILE A 26 9.46 23.29 -34.42
CA ILE A 26 8.90 23.08 -35.76
C ILE A 26 10.01 23.29 -36.79
N CYS A 27 10.15 22.37 -37.73
CA CYS A 27 11.09 22.43 -38.85
C CYS A 27 10.37 22.02 -40.14
N GLY A 28 9.95 23.00 -40.94
CA GLY A 28 9.17 22.74 -42.15
C GLY A 28 7.86 22.02 -41.85
N ASP A 29 7.70 20.84 -42.46
CA ASP A 29 6.54 19.97 -42.28
C ASP A 29 6.70 18.96 -41.15
N GLU A 30 7.73 19.08 -40.32
CA GLU A 30 7.95 18.26 -39.14
C GLU A 30 7.90 19.12 -37.86
N ALA A 31 7.44 18.52 -36.76
CA ALA A 31 7.51 19.12 -35.45
C ALA A 31 7.79 18.07 -34.37
N THR A 32 8.51 18.49 -33.33
CA THR A 32 8.73 17.70 -32.11
C THR A 32 8.10 18.44 -30.94
N ALA A 33 7.19 17.78 -30.24
CA ALA A 33 6.51 18.32 -29.07
C ALA A 33 6.84 17.48 -27.84
N THR A 34 7.31 18.12 -26.78
CA THR A 34 7.35 17.50 -25.43
C THR A 34 6.01 17.78 -24.77
N VAL A 35 5.23 16.75 -24.51
CA VAL A 35 3.84 16.85 -24.03
C VAL A 35 3.72 16.24 -22.63
N LEU A 36 3.17 17.01 -21.69
CA LEU A 36 2.69 16.51 -20.41
C LEU A 36 1.25 16.01 -20.59
N GLN A 37 1.05 14.71 -20.42
CA GLN A 37 -0.28 14.11 -20.37
C GLN A 37 -0.67 13.86 -18.92
N GLN A 38 -1.91 14.22 -18.55
CA GLN A 38 -2.46 13.96 -17.23
C GLN A 38 -3.81 13.25 -17.34
N TRP A 39 -3.98 12.21 -16.54
CA TRP A 39 -5.23 11.47 -16.46
C TRP A 39 -5.46 10.98 -15.04
N TYR A 40 -6.70 10.62 -14.77
CA TYR A 40 -7.07 9.95 -13.55
C TYR A 40 -7.89 8.71 -13.83
N ARG A 41 -7.92 7.83 -12.84
CA ARG A 41 -8.77 6.66 -12.82
C ARG A 41 -9.30 6.41 -11.41
N THR A 42 -10.40 5.68 -11.31
CA THR A 42 -10.88 5.14 -10.04
C THR A 42 -10.60 3.64 -10.01
N GLN A 43 -9.96 3.15 -8.95
CA GLN A 43 -9.67 1.73 -8.79
C GLN A 43 -9.74 1.30 -7.32
N MET A 44 -10.04 0.02 -7.07
CA MET A 44 -10.00 -0.54 -5.71
C MET A 44 -8.54 -0.59 -5.22
N MET A 45 -8.27 -0.13 -4.00
CA MET A 45 -6.96 -0.14 -3.35
C MET A 45 -7.16 -0.15 -1.83
N ALA A 46 -6.54 -1.11 -1.13
CA ALA A 46 -6.70 -1.30 0.32
C ALA A 46 -8.18 -1.32 0.73
N GLY A 47 -8.99 -2.16 0.06
CA GLY A 47 -10.42 -2.34 0.37
C GLY A 47 -11.36 -1.19 0.01
N LYS A 48 -10.85 -0.06 -0.54
CA LYS A 48 -11.65 1.12 -0.87
C LYS A 48 -11.48 1.52 -2.33
N LEU A 49 -12.52 2.08 -2.94
CA LEU A 49 -12.40 2.74 -4.25
C LEU A 49 -11.64 4.06 -4.08
N ARG A 50 -10.52 4.22 -4.78
CA ARG A 50 -9.64 5.39 -4.68
C ARG A 50 -9.44 6.05 -6.02
N ARG A 51 -9.26 7.38 -5.99
CA ARG A 51 -8.87 8.16 -7.17
C ARG A 51 -7.36 8.07 -7.32
N VAL A 52 -6.90 7.71 -8.51
CA VAL A 52 -5.49 7.63 -8.86
C VAL A 52 -5.21 8.57 -10.01
N ASP A 53 -4.44 9.62 -9.75
CA ASP A 53 -3.98 10.58 -10.73
C ASP A 53 -2.55 10.23 -11.14
N THR A 54 -2.29 10.19 -12.44
CA THR A 54 -0.96 9.89 -13.00
C THR A 54 -0.67 10.83 -14.15
N ASN A 55 0.62 11.04 -14.39
CA ASN A 55 1.06 11.80 -15.55
C ASN A 55 2.23 11.10 -16.25
N ALA A 56 2.45 11.48 -17.50
CA ALA A 56 3.63 11.13 -18.26
C ALA A 56 4.06 12.34 -19.09
N VAL A 57 5.36 12.52 -19.22
CA VAL A 57 5.95 13.43 -20.20
C VAL A 57 6.43 12.58 -21.36
N GLN A 58 6.03 12.94 -22.57
CA GLN A 58 6.43 12.22 -23.76
C GLN A 58 6.88 13.14 -24.88
N ASP A 59 7.84 12.68 -25.66
CA ASP A 59 8.29 13.37 -26.87
C ASP A 59 7.56 12.78 -28.08
N GLU A 60 6.74 13.61 -28.70
CA GLU A 60 5.91 13.27 -29.85
C GLU A 60 6.47 13.91 -31.11
N GLN A 61 6.61 13.12 -32.17
CA GLN A 61 6.84 13.63 -33.53
C GLN A 61 5.52 13.89 -34.22
N TRP A 62 5.47 14.96 -34.99
CA TRP A 62 4.30 15.40 -35.73
C TRP A 62 4.72 15.74 -37.15
N VAL A 63 3.86 15.39 -38.11
CA VAL A 63 4.08 15.68 -39.54
C VAL A 63 2.89 16.47 -40.06
N LYS A 64 3.17 17.54 -40.80
CA LYS A 64 2.17 18.37 -41.44
C LYS A 64 1.69 17.67 -42.71
N THR A 65 0.39 17.49 -42.82
CA THR A 65 -0.28 16.90 -43.98
C THR A 65 -1.25 17.92 -44.57
N PRO A 66 -1.80 17.71 -45.78
CA PRO A 66 -2.85 18.57 -46.32
C PRO A 66 -4.05 18.73 -45.38
N ASP A 67 -4.34 17.72 -44.54
CA ASP A 67 -5.44 17.75 -43.55
C ASP A 67 -5.04 18.37 -42.20
N GLY A 68 -3.82 18.92 -42.09
CA GLY A 68 -3.25 19.45 -40.84
C GLY A 68 -2.18 18.56 -40.21
N TRP A 69 -1.79 18.89 -38.98
CA TRP A 69 -0.76 18.16 -38.24
C TRP A 69 -1.28 16.79 -37.77
N LYS A 70 -0.57 15.72 -38.13
CA LYS A 70 -0.85 14.36 -37.65
C LYS A 70 0.28 13.90 -36.73
N ARG A 71 -0.09 13.35 -35.58
CA ARG A 71 0.87 12.78 -34.63
C ARG A 71 1.45 11.48 -35.21
N GLY A 72 2.77 11.42 -35.27
CA GLY A 72 3.56 10.26 -35.68
C GLY A 72 4.05 9.46 -34.48
N ILE A 73 5.37 9.29 -34.40
CA ILE A 73 6.04 8.41 -33.43
C ILE A 73 6.11 9.07 -32.04
N ILE A 74 5.93 8.28 -30.99
CA ILE A 74 6.25 8.66 -29.61
C ILE A 74 7.62 8.06 -29.28
N ASN A 75 8.62 8.90 -29.07
CA ASN A 75 10.02 8.47 -28.95
C ASN A 75 10.40 8.09 -27.51
N GLU A 76 10.06 8.95 -26.55
CA GLU A 76 10.39 8.77 -25.14
C GLU A 76 9.13 8.98 -24.30
N VAL A 77 8.87 8.10 -23.34
CA VAL A 77 7.79 8.25 -22.35
C VAL A 77 8.39 8.16 -20.96
N LYS A 78 8.34 9.27 -20.23
CA LYS A 78 8.72 9.37 -18.83
C LYS A 78 7.45 9.39 -17.99
N ASN A 79 7.15 8.27 -17.35
CA ASN A 79 6.10 8.24 -16.33
C ASN A 79 6.50 9.19 -15.20
N GLY A 80 5.62 10.11 -14.83
CA GLY A 80 5.86 11.03 -13.74
C GLY A 80 5.14 10.59 -12.47
N ALA A 81 4.72 11.57 -11.68
CA ALA A 81 4.19 11.32 -10.34
C ALA A 81 2.83 10.60 -10.39
N ALA A 82 2.63 9.71 -9.42
CA ALA A 82 1.33 9.11 -9.12
C ALA A 82 0.83 9.66 -7.79
N PHE A 83 -0.47 9.92 -7.74
CA PHE A 83 -1.17 10.35 -6.53
C PHE A 83 -2.36 9.43 -6.30
N VAL A 84 -2.59 9.06 -5.05
CA VAL A 84 -3.79 8.33 -4.62
C VAL A 84 -4.52 9.20 -3.63
N ASP A 85 -5.77 9.58 -3.95
CA ASP A 85 -6.58 10.51 -3.17
C ASP A 85 -5.81 11.81 -2.82
N GLY A 86 -5.00 12.31 -3.77
CA GLY A 86 -4.17 13.51 -3.62
C GLY A 86 -2.82 13.31 -2.92
N LYS A 87 -2.55 12.16 -2.32
CA LYS A 87 -1.26 11.82 -1.68
C LYS A 87 -0.31 11.23 -2.71
N ARG A 88 0.90 11.79 -2.86
CA ARG A 88 1.93 11.24 -3.75
C ARG A 88 2.36 9.86 -3.26
N VAL A 89 2.49 8.89 -4.18
CA VAL A 89 2.85 7.51 -3.85
C VAL A 89 4.07 7.04 -4.63
N ASP A 90 4.84 6.13 -4.03
CA ASP A 90 5.90 5.40 -4.71
C ASP A 90 5.27 4.23 -5.48
N THR A 91 5.31 4.29 -6.81
CA THR A 91 4.72 3.26 -7.67
C THR A 91 5.52 1.95 -7.70
N ASN A 92 6.69 1.91 -7.07
CA ASN A 92 7.53 0.71 -6.99
C ASN A 92 7.21 -0.16 -5.78
N LYS A 93 6.39 0.34 -4.85
CA LYS A 93 5.98 -0.37 -3.63
C LYS A 93 4.47 -0.65 -3.65
N PRO A 94 4.01 -1.68 -2.92
CA PRO A 94 2.59 -1.82 -2.62
C PRO A 94 2.05 -0.54 -1.98
N TYR A 95 0.79 -0.22 -2.27
CA TYR A 95 0.15 0.94 -1.68
C TYR A 95 -0.07 0.72 -0.18
N ASP A 96 0.45 1.65 0.62
CA ASP A 96 0.31 1.69 2.06
C ASP A 96 -0.46 2.96 2.42
N THR A 97 -1.61 2.78 3.09
CA THR A 97 -2.52 3.86 3.44
C THR A 97 -1.91 4.83 4.46
N GLU A 98 -1.07 4.32 5.35
CA GLU A 98 -0.48 4.98 6.51
C GLU A 98 0.90 5.59 6.21
N ALA A 99 1.54 5.20 5.11
CA ALA A 99 2.82 5.78 4.69
C ALA A 99 2.75 7.32 4.58
N PRO A 100 3.85 8.08 4.74
CA PRO A 100 3.85 9.49 4.38
C PRO A 100 3.67 9.68 2.86
N ALA A 101 3.45 10.92 2.43
CA ALA A 101 3.52 11.26 1.01
C ALA A 101 4.93 10.95 0.49
N TYR A 102 5.03 10.27 -0.64
CA TYR A 102 6.31 9.93 -1.24
C TYR A 102 7.00 11.18 -1.79
N ASP A 103 8.23 11.41 -1.35
CA ASP A 103 9.13 12.39 -1.94
C ASP A 103 10.39 11.65 -2.45
N PRO A 104 10.64 11.58 -3.77
CA PRO A 104 11.84 10.96 -4.33
C PRO A 104 13.13 11.74 -4.01
N TYR A 105 13.02 12.97 -3.51
CA TYR A 105 14.17 13.81 -3.18
C TYR A 105 14.43 13.91 -1.68
N ASP A 106 13.56 13.30 -0.85
CA ASP A 106 13.81 13.20 0.58
C ASP A 106 14.99 12.23 0.82
N PRO A 107 16.13 12.70 1.37
CA PRO A 107 17.27 11.85 1.64
C PRO A 107 17.02 10.86 2.80
N HIS A 108 16.00 11.11 3.63
CA HIS A 108 15.70 10.35 4.84
C HIS A 108 14.20 10.04 4.97
N PRO A 109 13.60 9.31 4.02
CA PRO A 109 12.18 9.01 4.03
C PRO A 109 11.82 8.19 5.28
N LYS A 110 10.66 8.50 5.89
CA LYS A 110 10.19 7.72 7.03
C LYS A 110 9.99 6.26 6.64
N ARG A 111 10.29 5.36 7.58
CA ARG A 111 10.15 3.91 7.42
C ARG A 111 9.07 3.34 8.33
N PRO A 112 8.40 2.24 7.96
CA PRO A 112 7.46 1.61 8.85
C PRO A 112 8.21 1.04 10.05
N VAL A 113 7.68 1.22 11.27
CA VAL A 113 8.33 0.70 12.50
C VAL A 113 8.58 -0.80 12.40
N ALA A 114 7.68 -1.55 11.75
CA ALA A 114 7.79 -2.99 11.53
C ALA A 114 9.13 -3.42 10.86
N GLU A 115 9.69 -2.59 9.97
CA GLU A 115 10.96 -2.87 9.29
C GLU A 115 12.13 -2.94 10.29
N ALA A 116 12.12 -2.07 11.31
CA ALA A 116 13.14 -2.04 12.34
C ALA A 116 12.94 -3.12 13.41
N LEU A 117 11.70 -3.57 13.65
CA LEU A 117 11.41 -4.51 14.73
C LEU A 117 11.93 -5.92 14.45
N LEU A 118 11.82 -6.42 13.21
CA LEU A 118 12.23 -7.79 12.91
C LEU A 118 13.67 -8.13 13.32
N PRO A 119 14.71 -7.37 12.91
CA PRO A 119 16.09 -7.68 13.31
C PRO A 119 16.24 -7.66 14.84
N ILE A 120 15.57 -6.72 15.53
CA ILE A 120 15.59 -6.65 16.99
C ILE A 120 14.97 -7.91 17.62
N ILE A 121 13.85 -8.40 17.11
CA ILE A 121 13.22 -9.65 17.57
C ILE A 121 14.14 -10.84 17.35
N THR A 122 14.84 -10.90 16.22
CA THR A 122 15.71 -12.04 15.89
C THR A 122 17.02 -12.03 16.68
N GLU A 123 17.56 -10.86 17.00
CA GLU A 123 18.87 -10.73 17.66
C GLU A 123 18.76 -10.56 19.18
N LYS A 124 17.74 -9.83 19.65
CA LYS A 124 17.60 -9.37 21.04
C LYS A 124 16.30 -9.79 21.71
N GLY A 125 15.42 -10.48 20.99
CA GLY A 125 14.15 -10.99 21.50
C GLY A 125 13.01 -9.96 21.51
N ILE A 126 11.81 -10.45 21.81
CA ILE A 126 10.56 -9.67 21.73
C ILE A 126 10.51 -8.50 22.72
N GLU A 127 10.99 -8.68 23.95
CA GLU A 127 10.98 -7.60 24.97
C GLU A 127 11.75 -6.35 24.49
N SER A 128 12.94 -6.57 23.91
CA SER A 128 13.75 -5.50 23.31
C SER A 128 13.03 -4.80 22.16
N ALA A 129 12.28 -5.56 21.35
CA ALA A 129 11.49 -5.03 20.25
C ALA A 129 10.29 -4.20 20.76
N LEU A 130 9.61 -4.64 21.81
CA LEU A 130 8.50 -3.90 22.44
C LEU A 130 8.98 -2.57 23.03
N GLN A 131 10.14 -2.55 23.67
CA GLN A 131 10.74 -1.30 24.16
C GLN A 131 11.11 -0.38 22.99
N SER A 132 11.71 -0.93 21.94
CA SER A 132 12.08 -0.17 20.74
C SER A 132 10.86 0.37 20.00
N TYR A 133 9.76 -0.38 19.93
CA TYR A 133 8.52 0.09 19.32
C TYR A 133 8.03 1.39 19.96
N ARG A 134 8.08 1.48 21.30
CA ARG A 134 7.63 2.68 22.05
C ARG A 134 8.47 3.92 21.71
N THR A 135 9.77 3.76 21.46
CA THR A 135 10.65 4.87 21.08
C THR A 135 10.51 5.22 19.60
N LEU A 136 10.50 4.20 18.73
CA LEU A 136 10.42 4.37 17.28
C LEU A 136 9.09 5.01 16.86
N LYS A 137 7.96 4.65 17.47
CA LYS A 137 6.65 5.25 17.13
C LYS A 137 6.55 6.75 17.40
N GLN A 138 7.44 7.30 18.24
CA GLN A 138 7.53 8.72 18.55
C GLN A 138 8.61 9.45 17.74
N SER A 139 9.44 8.71 16.99
CA SER A 139 10.51 9.29 16.18
C SER A 139 9.96 9.95 14.92
N SER A 140 10.65 10.99 14.45
CA SER A 140 10.42 11.58 13.13
C SER A 140 10.69 10.60 12.00
N ASP A 141 11.54 9.60 12.20
CA ASP A 141 12.09 8.75 11.13
C ASP A 141 11.21 7.54 10.83
N TYR A 142 10.16 7.32 11.63
CA TYR A 142 9.30 6.16 11.50
C TYR A 142 7.82 6.53 11.50
N TYR A 143 7.02 5.62 10.95
CA TYR A 143 5.56 5.65 11.03
C TYR A 143 5.03 4.26 11.37
N VAL A 144 3.84 4.20 11.96
CA VAL A 144 3.14 2.94 12.23
C VAL A 144 2.23 2.65 11.04
N SER A 145 2.21 1.40 10.59
CA SER A 145 1.36 0.92 9.49
C SER A 145 0.72 -0.40 9.88
N GLU A 146 -0.61 -0.48 9.71
CA GLU A 146 -1.41 -1.66 10.03
C GLU A 146 -0.91 -2.86 9.22
N ASP A 147 -0.80 -2.67 7.90
CA ASP A 147 -0.41 -3.70 6.95
C ASP A 147 1.02 -4.22 7.22
N GLN A 148 1.94 -3.33 7.57
CA GLN A 148 3.34 -3.71 7.81
C GLN A 148 3.52 -4.44 9.14
N LEU A 149 2.81 -4.02 10.20
CA LEU A 149 2.79 -4.77 11.47
C LEU A 149 2.12 -6.14 11.27
N ASN A 150 1.04 -6.20 10.49
CA ASN A 150 0.37 -7.45 10.18
C ASN A 150 1.30 -8.41 9.43
N ALA A 151 1.97 -7.93 8.40
CA ALA A 151 2.94 -8.70 7.62
C ALA A 151 4.10 -9.20 8.48
N LEU A 152 4.59 -8.38 9.43
CA LEU A 152 5.60 -8.81 10.40
C LEU A 152 5.08 -9.95 11.29
N GLY A 153 3.86 -9.85 11.82
CA GLY A 153 3.24 -10.90 12.62
C GLY A 153 3.13 -12.22 11.85
N TYR A 154 2.62 -12.20 10.61
CA TYR A 154 2.55 -13.40 9.77
C TYR A 154 3.93 -13.97 9.40
N ARG A 155 4.93 -13.11 9.19
CA ARG A 155 6.31 -13.55 8.97
C ARG A 155 6.84 -14.30 10.20
N LEU A 156 6.56 -13.82 11.41
CA LEU A 156 6.94 -14.50 12.66
C LEU A 156 6.20 -15.83 12.84
N LEU A 157 4.91 -15.91 12.50
CA LEU A 157 4.16 -17.18 12.46
C LEU A 157 4.82 -18.18 11.50
N GLY A 158 5.21 -17.74 10.29
CA GLY A 158 5.94 -18.56 9.33
C GLY A 158 7.31 -19.04 9.84
N MET A 159 7.95 -18.28 10.73
CA MET A 159 9.18 -18.66 11.44
C MET A 159 8.92 -19.53 12.69
N LYS A 160 7.66 -19.92 12.95
CA LYS A 160 7.21 -20.63 14.16
C LYS A 160 7.46 -19.86 15.46
N LYS A 161 7.67 -18.55 15.39
CA LYS A 161 7.80 -17.62 16.53
C LYS A 161 6.43 -17.12 16.97
N VAL A 162 5.58 -18.06 17.40
CA VAL A 162 4.15 -17.81 17.65
C VAL A 162 3.94 -16.79 18.76
N LYS A 163 4.70 -16.88 19.84
CA LYS A 163 4.58 -15.94 20.98
C LYS A 163 4.97 -14.53 20.58
N GLU A 164 6.04 -14.37 19.81
CA GLU A 164 6.48 -13.07 19.30
C GLU A 164 5.48 -12.50 18.29
N ALA A 165 4.89 -13.34 17.44
CA ALA A 165 3.83 -12.92 16.52
C ALA A 165 2.62 -12.36 17.28
N ILE A 166 2.18 -13.03 18.35
CA ILE A 166 1.07 -12.55 19.20
C ILE A 166 1.38 -11.15 19.74
N GLU A 167 2.58 -10.89 20.23
CA GLU A 167 2.95 -9.57 20.74
C GLU A 167 2.95 -8.50 19.63
N ILE A 168 3.40 -8.82 18.42
CA ILE A 168 3.31 -7.89 17.28
C ILE A 168 1.86 -7.62 16.87
N PHE A 169 1.00 -8.64 16.83
CA PHE A 169 -0.42 -8.44 16.54
C PHE A 169 -1.12 -7.62 17.63
N LYS A 170 -0.73 -7.76 18.90
CA LYS A 170 -1.22 -6.88 19.99
C LYS A 170 -0.82 -5.42 19.77
N LEU A 171 0.42 -5.14 19.33
CA LEU A 171 0.81 -3.78 18.97
C LEU A 171 -0.05 -3.23 17.82
N ASN A 172 -0.42 -4.09 16.87
CA ASN A 172 -1.29 -3.71 15.76
C ASN A 172 -2.70 -3.36 16.25
N VAL A 173 -3.26 -4.16 17.17
CA VAL A 173 -4.54 -3.86 17.84
C VAL A 173 -4.47 -2.56 18.65
N GLU A 174 -3.36 -2.28 19.34
CA GLU A 174 -3.16 -1.01 20.06
C GLU A 174 -3.19 0.19 19.10
N ALA A 175 -2.54 0.06 17.94
CA ALA A 175 -2.44 1.13 16.95
C ALA A 175 -3.74 1.33 16.13
N TYR A 176 -4.49 0.25 15.87
CA TYR A 176 -5.68 0.26 15.01
C TYR A 176 -6.89 -0.45 15.66
N PRO A 177 -7.39 0.02 16.81
CA PRO A 177 -8.42 -0.67 17.61
C PRO A 177 -9.81 -0.76 16.96
N HIS A 178 -9.99 -0.18 15.77
CA HIS A 178 -11.22 -0.19 15.00
C HIS A 178 -11.11 -0.98 13.69
N SER A 179 -9.97 -1.59 13.41
CA SER A 179 -9.81 -2.47 12.24
C SER A 179 -10.25 -3.90 12.60
N ALA A 180 -11.18 -4.47 11.84
CA ALA A 180 -11.54 -5.87 12.02
C ALA A 180 -10.37 -6.82 11.72
N ASN A 181 -9.48 -6.43 10.80
CA ASN A 181 -8.35 -7.22 10.34
C ASN A 181 -7.32 -7.46 11.47
N VAL A 182 -7.03 -6.46 12.30
CA VAL A 182 -6.06 -6.64 13.40
C VAL A 182 -6.54 -7.63 14.47
N TYR A 183 -7.85 -7.69 14.72
CA TYR A 183 -8.42 -8.68 15.64
C TYR A 183 -8.52 -10.07 15.00
N ASP A 184 -8.80 -10.16 13.70
CA ASP A 184 -8.78 -11.42 12.96
C ASP A 184 -7.40 -12.07 13.02
N SER A 185 -6.34 -11.32 12.69
CA SER A 185 -4.95 -11.81 12.73
C SER A 185 -4.46 -12.14 14.14
N LEU A 186 -4.85 -11.36 15.16
CA LEU A 186 -4.54 -11.71 16.56
C LEU A 186 -5.29 -13.00 16.99
N GLY A 187 -6.54 -13.17 16.57
CA GLY A 187 -7.33 -14.38 16.82
C GLY A 187 -6.71 -15.62 16.17
N GLU A 188 -6.17 -15.47 14.96
CA GLU A 188 -5.43 -16.53 14.26
C GLU A 188 -4.18 -16.94 15.01
N ALA A 189 -3.37 -15.98 15.46
CA ALA A 189 -2.17 -16.25 16.24
C ALA A 189 -2.49 -16.98 17.55
N TYR A 190 -3.56 -16.59 18.26
CA TYR A 190 -4.02 -17.31 19.44
C TYR A 190 -4.53 -18.73 19.14
N THR A 191 -5.18 -18.93 17.99
CA THR A 191 -5.60 -20.27 17.54
C THR A 191 -4.39 -21.17 17.34
N ILE A 192 -3.34 -20.67 16.69
CA ILE A 192 -2.08 -21.39 16.46
C ILE A 192 -1.37 -21.70 17.78
N ASN A 193 -1.44 -20.79 18.77
CA ASN A 193 -0.85 -20.99 20.10
C ASN A 193 -1.65 -21.96 20.99
N GLY A 194 -2.90 -22.28 20.61
CA GLY A 194 -3.80 -23.11 21.39
C GLY A 194 -4.64 -22.36 22.43
N ASP A 195 -4.57 -21.02 22.47
CA ASP A 195 -5.31 -20.17 23.41
C ASP A 195 -6.74 -19.92 22.89
N LYS A 196 -7.56 -20.97 22.91
CA LYS A 196 -8.90 -21.00 22.31
C LYS A 196 -9.81 -19.86 22.79
N GLU A 197 -9.84 -19.56 24.09
CA GLU A 197 -10.68 -18.50 24.65
C GLU A 197 -10.26 -17.11 24.16
N LEU A 198 -8.96 -16.88 24.04
CA LEU A 198 -8.41 -15.62 23.51
C LEU A 198 -8.69 -15.50 22.01
N ALA A 199 -8.56 -16.59 21.25
CA ALA A 199 -8.91 -16.63 19.84
C ALA A 199 -10.40 -16.28 19.62
N ILE A 200 -11.31 -16.93 20.36
CA ILE A 200 -12.75 -16.68 20.29
C ILE A 200 -13.07 -15.20 20.55
N ARG A 201 -12.51 -14.60 21.61
CA ARG A 201 -12.72 -13.17 21.91
C ARG A 201 -12.30 -12.24 20.78
N ASN A 202 -11.14 -12.51 20.18
CA ASN A 202 -10.62 -11.67 19.09
C ASN A 202 -11.43 -11.83 17.80
N TYR A 203 -11.81 -13.06 17.41
CA TYR A 203 -12.68 -13.26 16.25
C TYR A 203 -14.07 -12.65 16.47
N GLN A 204 -14.64 -12.73 17.68
CA GLN A 204 -15.90 -12.02 17.99
C GLN A 204 -15.76 -10.53 17.74
N ARG A 205 -14.66 -9.92 18.20
CA ARG A 205 -14.40 -8.50 17.99
C ARG A 205 -14.22 -8.15 16.51
N ALA A 206 -13.54 -9.00 15.74
CA ALA A 206 -13.40 -8.85 14.30
C ALA A 206 -14.77 -8.86 13.59
N VAL A 207 -15.67 -9.78 13.98
CA VAL A 207 -17.03 -9.87 13.42
C VAL A 207 -17.91 -8.69 13.85
N GLU A 208 -17.77 -8.20 15.08
CA GLU A 208 -18.47 -6.98 15.53
C GLU A 208 -18.09 -5.75 14.68
N LEU A 209 -16.79 -5.60 14.38
CA LEU A 209 -16.27 -4.48 13.59
C LEU A 209 -16.57 -4.64 12.09
N ASN A 210 -16.57 -5.87 11.59
CA ASN A 210 -16.94 -6.20 10.22
C ASN A 210 -17.83 -7.46 10.18
N PRO A 211 -19.16 -7.30 10.19
CA PRO A 211 -20.11 -8.41 10.11
C PRO A 211 -20.03 -9.23 8.81
N GLN A 212 -19.31 -8.75 7.80
CA GLN A 212 -19.07 -9.45 6.53
C GLN A 212 -17.71 -10.16 6.48
N ASN A 213 -16.95 -10.20 7.58
CA ASN A 213 -15.70 -10.98 7.64
C ASN A 213 -16.00 -12.48 7.72
N THR A 214 -16.20 -13.11 6.55
CA THR A 214 -16.51 -14.54 6.44
C THR A 214 -15.45 -15.43 7.08
N SER A 215 -14.16 -15.06 6.97
CA SER A 215 -13.05 -15.82 7.57
C SER A 215 -13.19 -15.90 9.10
N ALA A 216 -13.40 -14.75 9.75
CA ALA A 216 -13.61 -14.68 11.19
C ALA A 216 -14.88 -15.44 11.64
N ILE A 217 -15.98 -15.32 10.89
CA ILE A 217 -17.26 -15.99 11.18
C ILE A 217 -17.09 -17.52 11.13
N GLU A 218 -16.48 -18.04 10.07
CA GLU A 218 -16.25 -19.47 9.90
C GLU A 218 -15.33 -20.03 10.98
N THR A 219 -14.24 -19.33 11.30
CA THR A 219 -13.28 -19.77 12.31
C THR A 219 -13.90 -19.73 13.71
N LEU A 220 -14.65 -18.68 14.04
CA LEU A 220 -15.39 -18.60 15.30
C LEU A 220 -16.38 -19.75 15.48
N LYS A 221 -17.10 -20.14 14.41
CA LYS A 221 -18.02 -21.29 14.43
C LYS A 221 -17.28 -22.60 14.70
N LYS A 222 -16.13 -22.82 14.05
CA LYS A 222 -15.29 -24.01 14.24
C LYS A 222 -14.77 -24.10 15.68
N LEU A 223 -14.24 -23.00 16.22
CA LEU A 223 -13.69 -22.97 17.58
C LEU A 223 -14.77 -23.24 18.63
N ARG A 224 -15.99 -22.71 18.46
CA ARG A 224 -17.09 -22.95 19.41
C ARG A 224 -17.67 -24.37 19.36
N ALA A 225 -17.44 -25.11 18.28
CA ALA A 225 -17.94 -26.47 18.11
C ALA A 225 -16.99 -27.56 18.64
N GLN A 226 -15.74 -27.19 18.93
CA GLN A 226 -14.75 -28.04 19.60
C GLN A 226 -14.88 -27.92 21.12
#